data_AF-A0A9J7YGZ9-F1
#
_entry.id   AF-A0A9J7YGZ9-F1
#
_cell.length_a   1.000
_cell.length_b   1.000
_cell.length_c   1.000
_cell.angle_alpha   90.00
_cell.angle_beta   90.00
_cell.angle_gamma   90.00
#
_symmetry.space_group_name_H-M   'P 1'
#
loop_
_entity.id
_entity.type
_entity.pdbx_description
1 polymer ?
#
loop_
_entity_poly.entity_id
_entity_poly.type
_entity_poly.pdbx_seq_one_letter_code
_entity_poly.pdbx_strand_id
1 'polypeptide(L)'
;MNIRHESFSTQGQSQSGGHGPGGGKKDDKDKKKKYEPPIPTRVGKRKRKSKGPDAASKLPLVTPHTQCRLKLLKQERIKDYLLMEEEFIRNQEQMKPLEEKQEEERSKVDDLRGTPMSVGTLEEIIDDNHAIVSTSVGSEHYVSILSFVDKDLLEPGCSVLLNHKVHAVIGVLMDDTDPLVTVMKVEKAPQETYADIGGLDSQIQEIKESVELPLTHPEYYEEMGIKPPKGVILYGPPGTGKTLLAKAVANQTSATFLRVVGSELIQKYLGDGPKLVRELFRVAEEHAPSIVFIDEIDAIGTKRYDSNSGGEREIQRTMLELLNQLDGFDSRGDVKVVMATNRIETLDPALIRPGKILLHNSCYDGQSLGAL
;
A
#
# COMPACT_ATOMS: atom_id res chain seq x y z
N MET A 1 63.26 -6.46 -41.80
CA MET A 1 63.29 -7.19 -40.50
C MET A 1 62.35 -8.37 -40.66
N ASN A 2 62.85 -9.53 -41.12
CA ASN A 2 63.15 -10.73 -40.31
C ASN A 2 61.90 -11.25 -39.57
N ILE A 3 61.34 -12.46 -39.71
CA ILE A 3 61.69 -13.82 -40.18
C ILE A 3 60.32 -14.53 -40.40
N ARG A 4 59.92 -15.05 -41.58
CA ARG A 4 60.08 -16.39 -42.22
C ARG A 4 59.56 -17.65 -41.47
N HIS A 5 58.89 -18.51 -42.26
CA HIS A 5 58.30 -19.86 -42.07
C HIS A 5 56.89 -19.90 -41.43
N GLU A 6 55.86 -20.57 -41.96
CA GLU A 6 55.70 -21.55 -43.05
C GLU A 6 54.17 -21.64 -43.37
N SER A 7 53.72 -21.46 -44.63
CA SER A 7 53.26 -22.49 -45.59
C SER A 7 52.05 -23.31 -45.09
N PHE A 8 50.85 -23.25 -45.68
CA PHE A 8 50.41 -23.90 -46.93
C PHE A 8 49.14 -23.16 -47.45
N SER A 9 49.13 -22.49 -48.62
CA SER A 9 48.70 -22.94 -49.96
C SER A 9 47.35 -23.68 -49.97
N THR A 10 46.29 -23.28 -50.68
CA THR A 10 46.15 -22.98 -52.14
C THR A 10 44.89 -22.13 -52.40
N GLN A 11 44.95 -21.01 -53.15
CA GLN A 11 44.52 -20.83 -54.57
C GLN A 11 43.19 -21.53 -54.95
N GLY A 12 42.22 -20.94 -55.65
CA GLY A 12 42.05 -19.69 -56.42
C GLY A 12 40.56 -19.60 -56.83
N GLN A 13 40.00 -18.42 -57.07
CA GLN A 13 39.65 -17.89 -58.41
C GLN A 13 38.89 -18.89 -59.31
N SER A 14 37.80 -18.59 -60.02
CA SER A 14 37.12 -17.34 -60.40
C SER A 14 36.01 -17.70 -61.41
N GLN A 15 35.13 -16.72 -61.70
CA GLN A 15 34.40 -16.53 -62.98
C GLN A 15 33.13 -17.37 -63.24
N SER A 16 31.97 -16.70 -63.31
CA SER A 16 31.20 -16.30 -64.53
C SER A 16 30.49 -17.50 -65.16
N GLY A 17 29.20 -17.53 -65.48
CA GLY A 17 28.21 -16.51 -65.82
C GLY A 17 27.33 -17.13 -66.91
N GLY A 18 26.01 -16.94 -66.86
CA GLY A 18 25.13 -17.05 -68.04
C GLY A 18 24.10 -18.20 -68.13
N HIS A 19 22.83 -17.77 -68.17
CA HIS A 19 21.64 -18.31 -68.87
C HIS A 19 20.85 -19.51 -68.28
N GLY A 20 19.54 -19.26 -68.04
CA GLY A 20 18.49 -20.24 -67.69
C GLY A 20 17.91 -20.95 -68.92
N PRO A 21 16.64 -21.46 -68.92
CA PRO A 21 15.59 -21.47 -67.88
C PRO A 21 14.89 -22.85 -67.67
N GLY A 22 14.03 -22.95 -66.64
CA GLY A 22 12.83 -23.80 -66.68
C GLY A 22 12.80 -25.12 -65.87
N GLY A 23 11.94 -25.14 -64.84
CA GLY A 23 11.00 -26.25 -64.56
C GLY A 23 11.42 -27.45 -63.69
N GLY A 24 10.88 -27.54 -62.47
CA GLY A 24 10.36 -28.81 -61.92
C GLY A 24 10.96 -29.39 -60.62
N LYS A 25 10.20 -29.21 -59.52
CA LYS A 25 9.94 -30.12 -58.36
C LYS A 25 11.03 -30.48 -57.32
N LYS A 26 10.67 -30.17 -56.05
CA LYS A 26 10.73 -30.96 -54.80
C LYS A 26 12.12 -31.41 -54.29
N ASP A 27 12.51 -31.36 -53.02
CA ASP A 27 11.87 -31.14 -51.71
C ASP A 27 12.99 -30.75 -50.72
N ASP A 28 12.61 -30.16 -49.59
CA ASP A 28 13.15 -30.40 -48.22
C ASP A 28 13.87 -29.25 -47.46
N LYS A 29 13.35 -29.04 -46.23
CA LYS A 29 13.86 -28.38 -45.01
C LYS A 29 13.71 -26.88 -44.78
N ASP A 30 12.49 -26.53 -44.34
CA ASP A 30 12.18 -25.46 -43.37
C ASP A 30 13.11 -25.47 -42.14
N LYS A 31 13.88 -24.40 -41.95
CA LYS A 31 14.42 -24.00 -40.63
C LYS A 31 13.64 -22.78 -40.13
N LYS A 32 12.57 -23.02 -39.36
CA LYS A 32 11.88 -22.00 -38.57
C LYS A 32 12.86 -21.37 -37.58
N LYS A 33 13.02 -20.03 -37.65
CA LYS A 33 13.72 -19.23 -36.65
C LYS A 33 12.96 -19.34 -35.32
N LYS A 34 13.65 -19.84 -34.29
CA LYS A 34 13.15 -19.98 -32.92
C LYS A 34 12.93 -18.58 -32.35
N TYR A 35 11.69 -18.23 -32.06
CA TYR A 35 11.31 -17.00 -31.40
C TYR A 35 11.51 -17.18 -29.89
N GLU A 36 12.43 -16.41 -29.31
CA GLU A 36 12.54 -16.26 -27.86
C GLU A 36 11.82 -14.96 -27.44
N PRO A 37 10.89 -15.01 -26.48
CA PRO A 37 10.22 -13.80 -26.01
C PRO A 37 11.19 -12.93 -25.19
N PRO A 38 11.05 -11.60 -25.24
CA PRO A 38 11.86 -10.71 -24.42
C PRO A 38 11.55 -10.91 -22.94
N ILE A 39 12.60 -10.83 -22.10
CA ILE A 39 12.53 -10.91 -20.65
C ILE A 39 11.62 -9.77 -20.14
N PRO A 40 10.60 -10.05 -19.28
CA PRO A 40 9.72 -9.01 -18.78
C PRO A 40 10.46 -8.05 -17.84
N THR A 41 10.74 -6.83 -18.31
CA THR A 41 11.13 -5.70 -17.47
C THR A 41 9.91 -5.15 -16.72
N ARG A 42 9.55 -5.78 -15.60
CA ARG A 42 8.83 -5.16 -14.46
C ARG A 42 8.68 -6.18 -13.33
N VAL A 43 9.67 -6.22 -12.44
CA VAL A 43 9.55 -6.84 -11.12
C VAL A 43 8.66 -5.91 -10.28
N GLY A 44 7.58 -6.46 -9.72
CA GLY A 44 6.67 -5.75 -8.82
C GLY A 44 5.55 -4.99 -9.53
N LYS A 45 4.48 -5.69 -9.93
CA LYS A 45 3.18 -5.03 -10.02
C LYS A 45 2.87 -4.52 -8.61
N ARG A 46 2.80 -3.20 -8.41
CA ARG A 46 2.09 -2.61 -7.25
C ARG A 46 0.80 -3.40 -7.10
N LYS A 47 0.49 -3.88 -5.89
CA LYS A 47 -0.80 -4.50 -5.54
C LYS A 47 -1.88 -3.69 -6.26
N ARG A 48 -2.45 -4.26 -7.33
CA ARG A 48 -3.71 -3.77 -7.85
C ARG A 48 -4.71 -4.23 -6.81
N LYS A 49 -4.82 -3.48 -5.71
CA LYS A 49 -6.13 -3.33 -5.10
C LYS A 49 -7.00 -2.92 -6.28
N SER A 50 -7.99 -3.77 -6.58
CA SER A 50 -9.11 -3.39 -7.40
C SER A 50 -9.59 -2.06 -6.83
N LYS A 51 -9.17 -0.95 -7.45
CA LYS A 51 -10.09 0.16 -7.58
C LYS A 51 -11.29 -0.50 -8.23
N GLY A 52 -12.30 -0.82 -7.41
CA GLY A 52 -13.61 -1.25 -7.91
C GLY A 52 -13.92 -0.35 -9.10
N PRO A 53 -14.47 -0.89 -10.19
CA PRO A 53 -14.41 -0.25 -11.49
C PRO A 53 -14.69 1.26 -11.36
N ASP A 54 -13.64 2.08 -11.57
CA ASP A 54 -13.70 3.57 -11.62
C ASP A 54 -14.66 4.04 -12.75
N ALA A 55 -15.48 3.15 -13.31
CA ALA A 55 -16.57 3.39 -14.23
C ALA A 55 -17.81 3.98 -13.53
N ALA A 56 -17.94 3.88 -12.20
CA ALA A 56 -19.17 4.29 -11.51
C ALA A 56 -19.30 5.80 -11.23
N SER A 57 -18.29 6.64 -11.49
CA SER A 57 -18.34 8.04 -10.99
C SER A 57 -17.61 9.09 -11.80
N LYS A 58 -17.36 8.89 -13.10
CA LYS A 58 -16.89 9.98 -13.97
C LYS A 58 -17.82 10.20 -15.15
N LEU A 59 -18.83 11.04 -14.92
CA LEU A 59 -19.52 11.74 -16.02
C LEU A 59 -18.44 12.37 -16.92
N PRO A 60 -18.51 12.21 -18.25
CA PRO A 60 -17.51 12.77 -19.15
C PRO A 60 -17.43 14.29 -18.96
N LEU A 61 -16.19 14.83 -18.90
CA LEU A 61 -15.94 16.24 -18.62
C LEU A 61 -16.63 17.13 -19.68
N VAL A 62 -17.67 17.87 -19.26
CA VAL A 62 -18.42 18.76 -20.16
C VAL A 62 -17.76 20.13 -20.21
N THR A 63 -16.88 20.34 -21.19
CA THR A 63 -16.42 21.68 -21.60
C THR A 63 -17.41 22.27 -22.61
N PRO A 64 -17.76 23.57 -22.55
CA PRO A 64 -17.19 24.69 -21.76
C PRO A 64 -17.82 24.87 -20.37
N HIS A 65 -17.04 25.43 -19.42
CA HIS A 65 -17.47 25.68 -18.04
C HIS A 65 -18.46 26.85 -17.90
N THR A 66 -18.52 27.75 -18.88
CA THR A 66 -19.46 28.88 -18.95
C THR A 66 -20.90 28.42 -19.16
N GLN A 67 -21.90 29.21 -18.72
CA GLN A 67 -23.31 28.97 -19.04
C GLN A 67 -23.52 29.14 -20.56
N CYS A 68 -23.52 28.02 -21.27
CA CYS A 68 -23.65 27.99 -22.72
C CYS A 68 -24.59 26.86 -23.13
N ARG A 69 -25.33 27.08 -24.21
CA ARG A 69 -26.27 26.09 -24.77
C ARG A 69 -25.58 24.76 -25.13
N LEU A 70 -24.29 24.80 -25.45
CA LEU A 70 -23.49 23.61 -25.76
C LEU A 70 -23.25 22.71 -24.54
N LYS A 71 -23.14 23.28 -23.34
CA LYS A 71 -23.06 22.52 -22.07
C LYS A 71 -24.38 21.82 -21.78
N LEU A 72 -25.50 22.53 -21.96
CA LEU A 72 -26.85 21.98 -21.78
C LEU A 72 -27.10 20.79 -22.73
N LEU A 73 -26.83 20.96 -24.02
CA LEU A 73 -27.02 19.90 -25.03
C LEU A 73 -26.14 18.66 -24.77
N LYS A 74 -24.91 18.84 -24.25
CA LYS A 74 -24.05 17.72 -23.85
C LYS A 74 -24.58 17.01 -22.60
N GLN A 75 -25.09 17.75 -21.61
CA GLN A 75 -25.69 17.18 -20.40
C GLN A 75 -26.99 16.44 -20.70
N GLU A 76 -27.85 16.98 -21.58
CA GLU A 76 -29.05 16.30 -22.08
C GLU A 76 -28.69 14.98 -22.75
N ARG A 77 -27.70 14.98 -23.64
CA ARG A 77 -27.27 13.73 -24.30
C ARG A 77 -26.76 12.68 -23.32
N ILE A 78 -26.01 13.09 -22.29
CA ILE A 78 -25.54 12.16 -21.24
C ILE A 78 -26.72 11.62 -20.43
N LYS A 79 -27.67 12.49 -20.06
CA LYS A 79 -28.89 12.11 -19.36
C LYS A 79 -29.72 11.10 -20.16
N ASP A 80 -29.85 11.31 -21.47
CA ASP A 80 -30.61 10.41 -22.34
C ASP A 80 -29.96 9.02 -22.42
N TYR A 81 -28.63 8.94 -22.50
CA TYR A 81 -27.91 7.65 -22.46
C TYR A 81 -28.08 6.93 -21.12
N LEU A 82 -27.97 7.64 -19.99
CA LEU A 82 -28.17 7.07 -18.66
C LEU A 82 -29.59 6.56 -18.46
N LEU A 83 -30.60 7.32 -18.90
CA LEU A 83 -32.01 6.90 -18.82
C LEU A 83 -32.28 5.66 -19.68
N MET A 84 -31.69 5.60 -20.88
CA MET A 84 -31.84 4.44 -21.77
C MET A 84 -31.17 3.19 -21.17
N GLU A 85 -30.01 3.36 -20.51
CA GLU A 85 -29.32 2.28 -19.81
C GLU A 85 -30.10 1.81 -18.57
N GLU A 86 -30.65 2.74 -17.78
CA GLU A 86 -31.53 2.43 -16.64
C GLU A 86 -32.80 1.69 -17.07
N GLU A 87 -33.48 2.14 -18.13
CA GLU A 87 -34.66 1.46 -18.65
C GLU A 87 -34.32 0.07 -19.22
N PHE A 88 -33.16 -0.05 -19.89
CA PHE A 88 -32.70 -1.34 -20.40
C PHE A 88 -32.43 -2.33 -19.27
N ILE A 89 -31.72 -1.90 -18.22
CA ILE A 89 -31.46 -2.73 -17.03
C ILE A 89 -32.76 -3.08 -16.32
N ARG A 90 -33.66 -2.12 -16.10
CA ARG A 90 -34.95 -2.33 -15.42
C ARG A 90 -35.85 -3.31 -16.18
N ASN A 91 -35.90 -3.20 -17.51
CA ASN A 91 -36.64 -4.14 -18.36
C ASN A 91 -35.97 -5.52 -18.41
N GLN A 92 -34.63 -5.58 -18.34
CA GLN A 92 -33.90 -6.83 -18.22
C GLN A 92 -34.19 -7.49 -16.87
N GLU A 93 -34.13 -6.76 -15.76
CA GLU A 93 -34.46 -7.21 -14.39
C GLU A 93 -35.91 -7.70 -14.26
N GLN A 94 -36.89 -6.97 -14.81
CA GLN A 94 -38.28 -7.43 -14.84
C GLN A 94 -38.48 -8.71 -15.67
N MET A 95 -37.54 -9.03 -16.56
CA MET A 95 -37.53 -10.22 -17.40
C MET A 95 -36.49 -11.26 -16.98
N LYS A 96 -35.96 -11.24 -15.74
CA LYS A 96 -34.92 -12.18 -15.28
C LYS A 96 -35.51 -13.43 -14.58
N PRO A 97 -35.51 -14.60 -15.25
CA PRO A 97 -35.23 -15.89 -14.61
C PRO A 97 -33.75 -16.04 -14.20
N LEU A 98 -32.97 -14.96 -14.26
CA LEU A 98 -31.51 -14.93 -14.07
C LEU A 98 -31.09 -14.56 -12.64
N GLU A 99 -31.92 -13.81 -11.90
CA GLU A 99 -31.71 -13.57 -10.46
C GLU A 99 -32.03 -14.81 -9.65
N GLU A 100 -33.14 -15.49 -9.96
CA GLU A 100 -33.44 -16.82 -9.40
C GLU A 100 -32.31 -17.82 -9.71
N LYS A 101 -31.74 -17.77 -10.93
CA LYS A 101 -30.59 -18.62 -11.29
C LYS A 101 -29.31 -18.24 -10.53
N GLN A 102 -29.06 -16.97 -10.29
CA GLN A 102 -27.91 -16.51 -9.49
C GLN A 102 -28.06 -16.89 -8.02
N GLU A 103 -29.28 -16.85 -7.48
CA GLU A 103 -29.57 -17.27 -6.12
C GLU A 103 -29.49 -18.80 -5.99
N GLU A 104 -29.92 -19.55 -7.01
CA GLU A 104 -29.73 -21.00 -7.11
C GLU A 104 -28.25 -21.40 -7.27
N GLU A 105 -27.45 -20.61 -8.01
CA GLU A 105 -26.00 -20.81 -8.11
C GLU A 105 -25.30 -20.49 -6.78
N ARG A 106 -25.72 -19.43 -6.07
CA ARG A 106 -25.19 -19.09 -4.74
C ARG A 106 -25.51 -20.16 -3.70
N SER A 107 -26.74 -20.69 -3.67
CA SER A 107 -27.11 -21.74 -2.73
C SER A 107 -26.32 -23.03 -2.98
N LYS A 108 -26.11 -23.41 -4.24
CA LYS A 108 -25.23 -24.54 -4.61
C LYS A 108 -23.79 -24.30 -4.19
N VAL A 109 -23.29 -23.07 -4.29
CA VAL A 109 -21.95 -22.74 -3.78
C VAL A 109 -21.90 -22.89 -2.27
N ASP A 110 -22.87 -22.37 -1.53
CA ASP A 110 -22.91 -22.50 -0.06
C ASP A 110 -23.00 -23.98 0.40
N ASP A 111 -23.73 -24.82 -0.32
CA ASP A 111 -23.75 -26.27 -0.09
C ASP A 111 -22.35 -26.91 -0.31
N LEU A 112 -21.60 -26.45 -1.33
CA LEU A 112 -20.22 -26.88 -1.61
C LEU A 112 -19.23 -26.37 -0.56
N ARG A 113 -19.45 -25.17 -0.01
CA ARG A 113 -18.63 -24.64 1.10
C ARG A 113 -18.74 -25.57 2.29
N GLY A 114 -19.97 -25.98 2.61
CA GLY A 114 -20.26 -26.87 3.73
C GLY A 114 -19.97 -26.20 5.08
N THR A 115 -20.75 -26.60 6.08
CA THR A 115 -20.55 -26.18 7.47
C THR A 115 -20.10 -27.40 8.27
N PRO A 116 -19.02 -27.34 9.09
CA PRO A 116 -18.19 -26.18 9.43
C PRO A 116 -17.07 -25.85 8.41
N MET A 117 -16.60 -24.61 8.42
CA MET A 117 -15.38 -24.16 7.74
C MET A 117 -14.23 -24.10 8.75
N SER A 118 -13.07 -24.63 8.39
CA SER A 118 -11.85 -24.52 9.20
C SER A 118 -10.94 -23.44 8.64
N VAL A 119 -10.24 -22.73 9.51
CA VAL A 119 -9.24 -21.74 9.11
C VAL A 119 -7.88 -22.43 8.98
N GLY A 120 -7.18 -22.16 7.87
CA GLY A 120 -5.81 -22.59 7.64
C GLY A 120 -4.98 -21.45 7.05
N THR A 121 -3.67 -21.62 7.01
CA THR A 121 -2.73 -20.67 6.43
C THR A 121 -2.25 -21.21 5.09
N LEU A 122 -2.25 -20.38 4.06
CA LEU A 122 -1.71 -20.76 2.76
C LEU A 122 -0.18 -20.64 2.79
N GLU A 123 0.54 -21.72 2.54
CA GLU A 123 2.01 -21.69 2.56
C GLU A 123 2.58 -21.45 1.18
N GLU A 124 2.17 -22.27 0.22
CA GLU A 124 2.69 -22.22 -1.15
C GLU A 124 1.58 -22.50 -2.15
N ILE A 125 1.60 -21.74 -3.25
CA ILE A 125 0.73 -21.98 -4.41
C ILE A 125 1.57 -22.79 -5.40
N ILE A 126 1.12 -24.02 -5.68
CA ILE A 126 1.84 -24.91 -6.60
C ILE A 126 1.43 -24.64 -8.03
N ASP A 127 0.13 -24.59 -8.28
CA ASP A 127 -0.45 -24.32 -9.59
C ASP A 127 -1.72 -23.47 -9.48
N ASP A 128 -2.40 -23.26 -10.60
CA ASP A 128 -3.61 -22.45 -10.67
C ASP A 128 -4.76 -23.03 -9.81
N ASN A 129 -4.80 -24.32 -9.53
CA ASN A 129 -5.94 -25.01 -8.91
C ASN A 129 -5.57 -25.81 -7.64
N HIS A 130 -4.33 -25.75 -7.19
CA HIS A 130 -3.80 -26.48 -6.04
C HIS A 130 -2.81 -25.62 -5.25
N ALA A 131 -2.94 -25.71 -3.93
CA ALA A 131 -2.07 -25.06 -2.97
C ALA A 131 -1.74 -26.01 -1.83
N ILE A 132 -0.63 -25.73 -1.16
CA ILE A 132 -0.30 -26.34 0.13
C ILE A 132 -0.81 -25.40 1.22
N VAL A 133 -1.64 -25.96 2.09
CA VAL A 133 -2.21 -25.23 3.22
C VAL A 133 -1.82 -25.92 4.52
N SER A 134 -1.43 -25.15 5.51
CA SER A 134 -1.26 -25.63 6.88
C SER A 134 -2.53 -25.40 7.67
N THR A 135 -3.02 -26.45 8.31
CA THR A 135 -4.15 -26.35 9.25
C THR A 135 -3.64 -25.78 10.58
N SER A 136 -4.53 -25.30 11.45
CA SER A 136 -4.19 -24.81 12.80
C SER A 136 -3.36 -25.77 13.68
N VAL A 137 -3.38 -27.07 13.36
CA VAL A 137 -2.60 -28.12 14.04
C VAL A 137 -1.16 -28.24 13.49
N GLY A 138 -0.82 -27.48 12.44
CA GLY A 138 0.47 -27.53 11.74
C GLY A 138 0.58 -28.69 10.74
N SER A 139 -0.53 -29.35 10.41
CA SER A 139 -0.56 -30.36 9.35
C SER A 139 -0.73 -29.73 7.98
N GLU A 140 0.24 -29.98 7.12
CA GLU A 140 0.27 -29.54 5.72
C GLU A 140 -0.56 -30.49 4.85
N HIS A 141 -1.45 -29.92 4.05
CA HIS A 141 -2.28 -30.67 3.11
C HIS A 141 -2.13 -30.09 1.71
N TYR A 142 -2.00 -30.99 0.73
CA TYR A 142 -2.12 -30.63 -0.68
C TYR A 142 -3.60 -30.59 -1.05
N VAL A 143 -4.10 -29.39 -1.34
CA VAL A 143 -5.54 -29.12 -1.47
C VAL A 143 -5.86 -28.44 -2.78
N SER A 144 -7.08 -28.64 -3.27
CA SER A 144 -7.56 -27.95 -4.47
C SER A 144 -8.23 -26.62 -4.11
N ILE A 145 -8.01 -25.61 -4.95
CA ILE A 145 -8.63 -24.29 -4.89
C ILE A 145 -9.93 -24.34 -5.69
N LEU A 146 -11.06 -24.00 -5.06
CA LEU A 146 -12.35 -23.98 -5.74
C LEU A 146 -12.45 -22.80 -6.72
N SER A 147 -13.18 -23.00 -7.82
CA SER A 147 -13.23 -22.06 -8.95
C SER A 147 -13.78 -20.67 -8.62
N PHE A 148 -14.53 -20.53 -7.52
CA PHE A 148 -15.12 -19.25 -7.10
C PHE A 148 -14.20 -18.43 -6.17
N VAL A 149 -12.97 -18.90 -5.93
CA VAL A 149 -11.96 -18.14 -5.18
C VAL A 149 -11.14 -17.30 -6.16
N ASP A 150 -11.06 -15.99 -5.89
CA ASP A 150 -10.23 -15.08 -6.66
C ASP A 150 -8.74 -15.33 -6.37
N LYS A 151 -8.04 -15.87 -7.38
CA LYS A 151 -6.62 -16.24 -7.29
C LYS A 151 -5.71 -15.03 -7.06
N ASP A 152 -6.14 -13.85 -7.50
CA ASP A 152 -5.39 -12.60 -7.32
C ASP A 152 -5.30 -12.17 -5.84
N LEU A 153 -6.18 -12.68 -4.97
CA LEU A 153 -6.19 -12.39 -3.54
C LEU A 153 -5.38 -13.41 -2.73
N LEU A 154 -4.92 -14.49 -3.35
CA LEU A 154 -4.14 -15.53 -2.68
C LEU A 154 -2.67 -15.13 -2.67
N GLU A 155 -2.18 -14.71 -1.50
CA GLU A 155 -0.74 -14.53 -1.25
C GLU A 155 -0.25 -15.58 -0.23
N PRO A 156 0.99 -16.07 -0.36
CA PRO A 156 1.63 -16.86 0.69
C PRO A 156 1.55 -16.16 2.05
N GLY A 157 1.07 -16.88 3.05
CA GLY A 157 0.85 -16.39 4.41
C GLY A 157 -0.56 -15.85 4.69
N CYS A 158 -1.46 -15.80 3.70
CA CYS A 158 -2.86 -15.43 3.94
C CYS A 158 -3.63 -16.54 4.65
N SER A 159 -4.54 -16.15 5.55
CA SER A 159 -5.56 -17.06 6.09
C SER A 159 -6.60 -17.41 5.04
N VAL A 160 -6.82 -18.70 4.86
CA VAL A 160 -7.79 -19.27 3.93
C VAL A 160 -8.82 -20.11 4.67
N LEU A 161 -10.04 -20.13 4.13
CA LEU A 161 -11.12 -20.99 4.60
C LEU A 161 -11.03 -22.33 3.88
N LEU A 162 -10.97 -23.39 4.67
CA LEU A 162 -10.86 -24.77 4.22
C LEU A 162 -12.15 -25.54 4.55
N ASN A 163 -12.53 -26.47 3.68
CA ASN A 163 -13.61 -27.41 3.96
C ASN A 163 -13.15 -28.46 4.98
N HIS A 164 -13.93 -28.71 6.03
CA HIS A 164 -13.58 -29.70 7.05
C HIS A 164 -13.49 -31.16 6.55
N LYS A 165 -14.11 -31.51 5.41
CA LYS A 165 -14.09 -32.91 4.89
C LYS A 165 -12.96 -33.16 3.89
N VAL A 166 -12.80 -32.24 2.94
CA VAL A 166 -11.90 -32.40 1.79
C VAL A 166 -10.67 -31.49 1.87
N HIS A 167 -10.62 -30.59 2.87
CA HIS A 167 -9.59 -29.57 3.04
C HIS A 167 -9.41 -28.62 1.83
N ALA A 168 -10.36 -28.58 0.88
CA ALA A 168 -10.32 -27.67 -0.27
C ALA A 168 -10.46 -26.20 0.16
N VAL A 169 -9.78 -25.29 -0.57
CA VAL A 169 -9.85 -23.84 -0.33
C VAL A 169 -11.18 -23.30 -0.85
N ILE A 170 -12.00 -22.82 0.07
CA ILE A 170 -13.33 -22.25 -0.18
C ILE A 170 -13.26 -20.74 -0.39
N GLY A 171 -12.34 -20.08 0.27
CA GLY A 171 -12.28 -18.62 0.21
C GLY A 171 -11.08 -18.09 0.97
N VAL A 172 -10.80 -16.82 0.77
CA VAL A 172 -9.78 -16.10 1.53
C VAL A 172 -10.48 -15.37 2.66
N LEU A 173 -9.93 -15.47 3.87
CA LEU A 173 -10.37 -14.61 4.96
C LEU A 173 -9.75 -13.23 4.72
N MET A 174 -10.58 -12.27 4.35
CA MET A 174 -10.16 -10.88 4.20
C MET A 174 -10.07 -10.26 5.61
N ASP A 175 -8.97 -9.57 5.90
CA ASP A 175 -8.62 -8.93 7.18
C ASP A 175 -7.96 -9.85 8.25
N ASP A 176 -6.76 -10.36 7.95
CA ASP A 176 -5.79 -10.87 8.95
C ASP A 176 -5.11 -9.74 9.75
N THR A 177 -5.79 -8.61 9.96
CA THR A 177 -5.22 -7.56 10.79
C THR A 177 -5.25 -8.00 12.25
N ASP A 178 -4.08 -8.00 12.88
CA ASP A 178 -3.96 -8.30 14.31
C ASP A 178 -4.90 -7.34 15.08
N PRO A 179 -5.74 -7.85 16.01
CA PRO A 179 -6.73 -7.03 16.72
C PRO A 179 -6.08 -5.89 17.50
N LEU A 180 -4.79 -6.01 17.81
CA LEU A 180 -3.99 -4.97 18.46
C LEU A 180 -3.90 -3.69 17.61
N VAL A 181 -3.86 -3.80 16.28
CA VAL A 181 -3.78 -2.62 15.40
C VAL A 181 -5.15 -1.99 15.19
N THR A 182 -6.23 -2.78 15.23
CA THR A 182 -7.60 -2.25 15.28
C THR A 182 -7.83 -1.39 16.53
N VAL A 183 -7.23 -1.74 17.66
CA VAL A 183 -7.27 -0.91 18.89
C VAL A 183 -6.52 0.43 18.71
N MET A 184 -5.46 0.45 17.90
CA MET A 184 -4.70 1.67 17.59
C MET A 184 -5.41 2.60 16.59
N LYS A 185 -6.43 2.08 15.89
CA LYS A 185 -7.26 2.87 14.98
C LYS A 185 -8.24 3.71 15.78
N VAL A 186 -8.08 5.03 15.71
CA VAL A 186 -9.02 5.94 16.34
C VAL A 186 -10.23 6.11 15.41
N GLU A 187 -11.33 5.40 15.69
CA GLU A 187 -12.55 5.48 14.88
C GLU A 187 -13.28 6.83 14.96
N LYS A 188 -12.97 7.68 15.95
CA LYS A 188 -13.61 8.98 16.13
C LYS A 188 -12.59 10.11 16.06
N ALA A 189 -12.80 11.02 15.11
CA ALA A 189 -12.04 12.27 15.08
C ALA A 189 -12.08 12.93 16.47
N PRO A 190 -10.92 13.30 17.04
CA PRO A 190 -10.86 14.08 18.28
C PRO A 190 -11.70 15.35 18.16
N GLN A 191 -12.29 15.81 19.27
CA GLN A 191 -13.17 16.99 19.26
C GLN A 191 -12.39 18.30 19.32
N GLU A 192 -11.10 18.25 19.67
CA GLU A 192 -10.25 19.42 19.80
C GLU A 192 -10.03 20.09 18.44
N THR A 193 -10.08 21.43 18.41
CA THR A 193 -9.84 22.26 17.22
C THR A 193 -8.64 23.18 17.46
N TYR A 194 -8.11 23.80 16.40
CA TYR A 194 -7.03 24.79 16.56
C TYR A 194 -7.44 26.00 17.41
N ALA A 195 -8.74 26.31 17.49
CA ALA A 195 -9.24 27.40 18.33
C ALA A 195 -9.06 27.12 19.84
N ASP A 196 -8.94 25.84 20.22
CA ASP A 196 -8.73 25.44 21.61
C ASP A 196 -7.25 25.56 22.04
N ILE A 197 -6.34 25.88 21.11
CA ILE A 197 -4.90 25.99 21.35
C ILE A 197 -4.52 27.47 21.35
N GLY A 198 -4.13 28.00 22.51
CA GLY A 198 -3.72 29.40 22.66
C GLY A 198 -2.22 29.63 22.50
N GLY A 199 -1.84 30.70 21.80
CA GLY A 199 -0.48 31.27 21.81
C GLY A 199 0.58 30.52 20.99
N LEU A 200 0.18 29.58 20.13
CA LEU A 200 1.07 28.76 19.30
C LEU A 200 0.79 28.94 17.80
N ASP A 201 0.42 30.15 17.36
CA ASP A 201 -0.07 30.41 16.00
C ASP A 201 0.98 30.08 14.92
N SER A 202 2.26 30.38 15.16
CA SER A 202 3.34 30.05 14.22
C SER A 202 3.54 28.54 14.10
N GLN A 203 3.54 27.83 15.22
CA GLN A 203 3.68 26.37 15.24
C GLN A 203 2.47 25.68 14.57
N ILE A 204 1.27 26.20 14.82
CA ILE A 204 0.04 25.72 14.16
C ILE A 204 0.16 25.88 12.65
N GLN A 205 0.59 27.05 12.16
CA GLN A 205 0.75 27.30 10.74
C GLN A 205 1.74 26.32 10.09
N GLU A 206 2.89 26.07 10.71
CA GLU A 206 3.89 25.15 10.16
C GLU A 206 3.42 23.70 10.08
N ILE A 207 2.66 23.24 11.08
CA ILE A 207 2.09 21.89 11.04
C ILE A 207 0.99 21.80 9.97
N LYS A 208 0.18 22.86 9.79
CA LYS A 208 -0.79 22.93 8.70
C LYS A 208 -0.10 22.82 7.35
N GLU A 209 0.98 23.56 7.13
CA GLU A 209 1.76 23.49 5.89
C GLU A 209 2.39 22.11 5.66
N SER A 210 2.79 21.41 6.73
CA SER A 210 3.46 20.11 6.64
C SER A 210 2.51 18.92 6.50
N VAL A 211 1.31 18.98 7.12
CA VAL A 211 0.38 17.84 7.22
C VAL A 211 -0.92 18.11 6.47
N GLU A 212 -1.55 19.26 6.67
CA GLU A 212 -2.86 19.59 6.07
C GLU A 212 -2.74 20.01 4.60
N LEU A 213 -1.77 20.87 4.27
CA LEU A 213 -1.61 21.43 2.93
C LEU A 213 -1.30 20.36 1.86
N PRO A 214 -0.44 19.35 2.11
CA PRO A 214 -0.20 18.28 1.14
C PRO A 214 -1.43 17.39 0.91
N LEU A 215 -2.33 17.30 1.89
CA LEU A 215 -3.54 16.48 1.80
C LEU A 215 -4.70 17.23 1.11
N THR A 216 -4.81 18.54 1.38
CA THR A 216 -5.90 19.39 0.84
C THR A 216 -5.56 19.93 -0.55
N HIS A 217 -4.31 20.33 -0.79
CA HIS A 217 -3.86 20.97 -2.03
C HIS A 217 -2.51 20.39 -2.50
N PRO A 218 -2.49 19.15 -3.03
CA PRO A 218 -1.28 18.56 -3.59
C PRO A 218 -0.75 19.32 -4.83
N GLU A 219 -1.61 20.07 -5.51
CA GLU A 219 -1.32 20.85 -6.72
C GLU A 219 -0.14 21.79 -6.55
N TYR A 220 -0.05 22.48 -5.40
CA TYR A 220 1.05 23.42 -5.12
C TYR A 220 2.43 22.73 -5.09
N TYR A 221 2.49 21.49 -4.60
CA TYR A 221 3.72 20.72 -4.54
C TYR A 221 4.11 20.15 -5.92
N GLU A 222 3.11 19.77 -6.73
CA GLU A 222 3.33 19.28 -8.10
C GLU A 222 3.84 20.40 -9.03
N GLU A 223 3.27 21.60 -8.95
CA GLU A 223 3.70 22.76 -9.74
C GLU A 223 5.13 23.21 -9.39
N MET A 224 5.49 23.16 -8.10
CA MET A 224 6.85 23.47 -7.66
C MET A 224 7.84 22.32 -7.92
N GLY A 225 7.37 21.10 -8.17
CA GLY A 225 8.20 19.90 -8.31
C GLY A 225 8.92 19.50 -7.02
N ILE A 226 8.42 19.92 -5.86
CA ILE A 226 9.02 19.66 -4.55
C ILE A 226 8.22 18.56 -3.85
N LYS A 227 8.91 17.56 -3.29
CA LYS A 227 8.25 16.52 -2.49
C LYS A 227 7.77 17.12 -1.16
N PRO A 228 6.51 16.91 -0.75
CA PRO A 228 6.04 17.37 0.56
C PRO A 228 6.80 16.67 1.68
N PRO A 229 6.90 17.29 2.86
CA PRO A 229 7.53 16.65 4.01
C PRO A 229 6.79 15.37 4.42
N LYS A 230 7.56 14.36 4.84
CA LYS A 230 7.05 13.02 5.18
C LYS A 230 6.59 12.90 6.63
N GLY A 231 7.26 13.62 7.54
CA GLY A 231 6.90 13.61 8.95
C GLY A 231 7.37 14.82 9.71
N VAL A 232 6.81 14.96 10.91
CA VAL A 232 7.01 16.09 11.83
C VAL A 232 7.31 15.54 13.22
N ILE A 233 8.32 16.09 13.90
CA ILE A 233 8.55 15.83 15.33
C ILE A 233 8.12 17.06 16.13
N LEU A 234 7.24 16.85 17.10
CA LEU A 234 6.84 17.81 18.11
C LEU A 234 7.66 17.56 19.38
N TYR A 235 8.44 18.55 19.82
CA TYR A 235 9.18 18.45 21.07
C TYR A 235 9.07 19.70 21.94
N GLY A 236 9.30 19.52 23.24
CA GLY A 236 9.30 20.59 24.22
C GLY A 236 9.09 20.07 25.64
N PRO A 237 9.00 20.94 26.65
CA PRO A 237 8.63 20.55 28.01
C PRO A 237 7.27 19.83 28.07
N PRO A 238 7.03 18.97 29.07
CA PRO A 238 5.69 18.41 29.28
C PRO A 238 4.68 19.52 29.56
N GLY A 239 3.43 19.35 29.13
CA GLY A 239 2.35 20.34 29.34
C GLY A 239 2.22 21.42 28.27
N THR A 240 3.04 21.42 27.21
CA THR A 240 2.96 22.40 26.10
C THR A 240 1.91 22.07 25.02
N GLY A 241 0.96 21.17 25.31
CA GLY A 241 -0.12 20.87 24.36
C GLY A 241 0.28 20.08 23.11
N LYS A 242 1.44 19.41 23.06
CA LYS A 242 1.88 18.60 21.89
C LYS A 242 0.83 17.57 21.44
N THR A 243 0.27 16.82 22.38
CA THR A 243 -0.80 15.85 22.09
C THR A 243 -2.10 16.53 21.66
N LEU A 244 -2.42 17.71 22.20
CA LEU A 244 -3.61 18.48 21.79
C LEU A 244 -3.48 19.00 20.35
N LEU A 245 -2.28 19.46 19.98
CA LEU A 245 -1.97 19.93 18.63
C LEU A 245 -2.11 18.82 17.59
N ALA A 246 -1.59 17.62 17.89
CA ALA A 246 -1.75 16.47 17.01
C ALA A 246 -3.22 16.06 16.83
N LYS A 247 -4.02 16.13 17.90
CA LYS A 247 -5.46 15.87 17.84
C LYS A 247 -6.20 16.92 17.01
N ALA A 248 -5.91 18.21 17.19
CA ALA A 248 -6.52 19.26 16.39
C ALA A 248 -6.27 19.09 14.88
N VAL A 249 -5.06 18.66 14.50
CA VAL A 249 -4.69 18.34 13.11
C VAL A 249 -5.50 17.15 12.59
N ALA A 250 -5.67 16.11 13.40
CA ALA A 250 -6.45 14.94 13.03
C ALA A 250 -7.93 15.27 12.78
N ASN A 251 -8.50 16.17 13.60
CA ASN A 251 -9.88 16.63 13.43
C ASN A 251 -10.07 17.39 12.10
N GLN A 252 -9.13 18.26 11.74
CA GLN A 252 -9.26 19.09 10.54
C GLN A 252 -8.98 18.34 9.23
N THR A 253 -8.08 17.36 9.24
CA THR A 253 -7.64 16.66 8.02
C THR A 253 -8.61 15.58 7.52
N SER A 254 -9.60 15.17 8.32
CA SER A 254 -10.55 14.07 7.99
C SER A 254 -9.89 12.75 7.54
N ALA A 255 -8.58 12.61 7.74
CA ALA A 255 -7.80 11.46 7.36
C ALA A 255 -7.87 10.38 8.45
N THR A 256 -7.57 9.12 8.09
CA THR A 256 -7.52 8.04 9.08
C THR A 256 -6.42 8.35 10.11
N PHE A 257 -6.80 8.52 11.38
CA PHE A 257 -5.85 8.81 12.45
C PHE A 257 -5.52 7.54 13.24
N LEU A 258 -4.25 7.14 13.20
CA LEU A 258 -3.71 6.02 13.95
C LEU A 258 -2.88 6.58 15.10
N ARG A 259 -3.28 6.28 16.33
CA ARG A 259 -2.57 6.73 17.54
C ARG A 259 -1.87 5.55 18.18
N VAL A 260 -0.58 5.71 18.43
CA VAL A 260 0.24 4.73 19.14
C VAL A 260 1.06 5.44 20.21
N VAL A 261 1.14 4.86 21.41
CA VAL A 261 2.06 5.35 22.44
C VAL A 261 3.37 4.58 22.30
N GLY A 262 4.52 5.26 22.38
CA GLY A 262 5.84 4.65 22.20
C GLY A 262 6.09 3.45 23.13
N SER A 263 5.51 3.46 24.33
CA SER A 263 5.56 2.34 25.28
C SER A 263 4.81 1.09 24.81
N GLU A 264 3.77 1.21 23.96
CA GLU A 264 3.00 0.09 23.41
C GLU A 264 3.79 -0.73 22.38
N LEU A 265 4.81 -0.11 21.77
CA LEU A 265 5.72 -0.79 20.83
C LEU A 265 6.71 -1.72 21.54
N ILE A 266 6.80 -1.65 22.88
CA ILE A 266 7.67 -2.51 23.68
C ILE A 266 6.88 -3.74 24.13
N GLN A 267 7.17 -4.88 23.52
CA GLN A 267 6.54 -6.17 23.85
C GLN A 267 7.48 -7.07 24.65
N LYS A 268 6.89 -7.95 25.48
CA LYS A 268 7.65 -8.90 26.32
C LYS A 268 8.32 -10.01 25.51
N TYR A 269 7.71 -10.37 24.38
CA TYR A 269 8.18 -11.44 23.51
C TYR A 269 9.12 -10.90 22.45
N LEU A 270 10.18 -11.67 22.18
CA LEU A 270 11.20 -11.33 21.20
C LEU A 270 10.61 -11.42 19.77
N GLY A 271 10.69 -10.35 19.00
CA GLY A 271 10.21 -10.26 17.61
C GLY A 271 8.82 -9.66 17.46
N ASP A 272 8.03 -9.55 18.53
CA ASP A 272 6.68 -8.99 18.47
C ASP A 272 6.71 -7.47 18.25
N GLY A 273 7.71 -6.77 18.77
CA GLY A 273 7.88 -5.33 18.57
C GLY A 273 8.04 -4.96 17.09
N PRO A 274 9.05 -5.50 16.38
CA PRO A 274 9.21 -5.26 14.95
C PRO A 274 8.01 -5.72 14.10
N LYS A 275 7.36 -6.85 14.46
CA LYS A 275 6.15 -7.32 13.77
C LYS A 275 5.02 -6.30 13.87
N LEU A 276 4.78 -5.77 15.07
CA LEU A 276 3.74 -4.76 15.33
C LEU A 276 3.99 -3.46 14.55
N VAL A 277 5.24 -3.01 14.45
CA VAL A 277 5.60 -1.82 13.66
C VAL A 277 5.28 -2.02 12.18
N ARG A 278 5.60 -3.19 11.61
CA ARG A 278 5.26 -3.51 10.21
C ARG A 278 3.75 -3.52 9.99
N GLU A 279 3.01 -4.11 10.91
CA GLU A 279 1.56 -4.20 10.85
C GLU A 279 0.88 -2.84 10.94
N LEU A 280 1.36 -1.97 11.85
CA LEU A 280 0.89 -0.59 11.99
C LEU A 280 0.98 0.17 10.66
N PHE A 281 2.15 0.09 10.01
CA PHE A 281 2.34 0.78 8.73
C PHE A 281 1.60 0.12 7.57
N ARG A 282 1.41 -1.21 7.60
CA ARG A 282 0.55 -1.93 6.64
C ARG A 282 -0.88 -1.40 6.71
N VAL A 283 -1.45 -1.32 7.91
CA VAL A 283 -2.81 -0.78 8.11
C VAL A 283 -2.89 0.69 7.72
N ALA A 284 -1.86 1.50 8.02
CA ALA A 284 -1.78 2.90 7.61
C ALA A 284 -1.80 3.06 6.08
N GLU A 285 -1.03 2.24 5.36
CA GLU A 285 -0.97 2.22 3.90
C GLU A 285 -2.31 1.75 3.30
N GLU A 286 -2.95 0.76 3.91
CA GLU A 286 -4.23 0.25 3.45
C GLU A 286 -5.37 1.26 3.56
N HIS A 287 -5.28 2.17 4.54
CA HIS A 287 -6.24 3.24 4.83
C HIS A 287 -5.77 4.62 4.38
N ALA A 288 -4.81 4.71 3.45
CA ALA A 288 -4.32 5.98 2.93
C ALA A 288 -5.44 6.79 2.24
N PRO A 289 -5.54 8.11 2.46
CA PRO A 289 -4.62 8.97 3.22
C PRO A 289 -4.76 8.80 4.75
N SER A 290 -3.62 8.67 5.44
CA SER A 290 -3.59 8.39 6.88
C SER A 290 -2.48 9.14 7.61
N ILE A 291 -2.72 9.40 8.90
CA ILE A 291 -1.78 10.06 9.82
C ILE A 291 -1.46 9.09 10.94
N VAL A 292 -0.18 8.73 11.07
CA VAL A 292 0.35 7.93 12.16
C VAL A 292 0.93 8.86 13.22
N PHE A 293 0.27 8.94 14.37
CA PHE A 293 0.72 9.71 15.53
C PHE A 293 1.37 8.79 16.56
N ILE A 294 2.66 9.01 16.82
CA ILE A 294 3.43 8.30 17.84
C ILE A 294 3.72 9.25 19.00
N ASP A 295 3.02 9.06 20.11
CA ASP A 295 3.26 9.82 21.34
C ASP A 295 4.38 9.19 22.17
N GLU A 296 5.07 9.97 23.00
CA GLU A 296 6.14 9.49 23.89
C GLU A 296 7.21 8.61 23.20
N ILE A 297 7.68 9.02 22.01
CA ILE A 297 8.69 8.26 21.25
C ILE A 297 10.02 8.10 22.02
N ASP A 298 10.30 8.96 23.00
CA ASP A 298 11.45 8.85 23.90
C ASP A 298 11.45 7.58 24.76
N ALA A 299 10.30 6.91 24.95
CA ALA A 299 10.24 5.61 25.61
C ALA A 299 11.07 4.54 24.88
N ILE A 300 11.08 4.57 23.54
CA ILE A 300 11.82 3.61 22.70
C ILE A 300 13.09 4.20 22.09
N GLY A 301 13.15 5.51 21.91
CA GLY A 301 14.22 6.19 21.17
C GLY A 301 15.44 6.58 22.00
N THR A 302 15.51 6.21 23.29
CA THR A 302 16.66 6.50 24.15
C THR A 302 17.96 5.95 23.53
N LYS A 303 19.01 6.78 23.45
CA LYS A 303 20.37 6.35 23.03
C LYS A 303 20.89 5.27 24.00
N ARG A 304 20.67 4.00 23.65
CA ARG A 304 21.20 2.86 24.41
C ARG A 304 22.52 2.44 23.80
N TYR A 305 23.61 2.92 24.38
CA TYR A 305 24.95 2.44 24.08
C TYR A 305 25.10 1.02 24.65
N ASP A 306 25.11 0.01 23.78
CA ASP A 306 25.61 -1.35 24.00
C ASP A 306 25.40 -1.93 25.42
N SER A 307 24.15 -2.01 25.86
CA SER A 307 23.82 -2.74 27.08
C SER A 307 23.74 -4.24 26.82
N ASN A 308 24.35 -5.04 27.71
CA ASN A 308 24.42 -6.51 27.59
C ASN A 308 23.10 -7.26 27.88
N SER A 309 22.00 -6.53 28.14
CA SER A 309 20.71 -7.10 28.50
C SER A 309 19.87 -7.43 27.27
N GLY A 310 19.35 -8.66 27.18
CA GLY A 310 18.54 -9.12 26.04
C GLY A 310 17.30 -8.27 25.75
N GLY A 311 16.66 -7.70 26.77
CA GLY A 311 15.49 -6.83 26.61
C GLY A 311 15.81 -5.47 25.96
N GLU A 312 17.02 -4.96 26.14
CA GLU A 312 17.42 -3.67 25.54
C GLU A 312 17.74 -3.81 24.06
N ARG A 313 18.32 -4.95 23.66
CA ARG A 313 18.56 -5.30 22.25
C ARG A 313 17.25 -5.38 21.48
N GLU A 314 16.17 -5.84 22.10
CA GLU A 314 14.86 -5.92 21.45
C GLU A 314 14.27 -4.53 21.17
N ILE A 315 14.33 -3.62 22.13
CA ILE A 315 13.87 -2.23 21.95
C ILE A 315 14.65 -1.56 20.81
N GLN A 316 15.96 -1.77 20.74
CA GLN A 316 16.80 -1.27 19.65
C GLN A 316 16.38 -1.85 18.29
N ARG A 317 16.04 -3.15 18.21
CA ARG A 317 15.54 -3.78 16.98
C ARG A 317 14.21 -3.18 16.53
N THR A 318 13.28 -2.98 17.45
CA THR A 318 11.99 -2.31 17.16
C THR A 318 12.19 -0.89 16.63
N MET A 319 13.11 -0.13 17.24
CA MET A 319 13.46 1.22 16.78
C MET A 319 14.08 1.22 15.37
N LEU A 320 14.98 0.28 15.08
CA LEU A 320 15.58 0.13 13.75
C LEU A 320 14.54 -0.25 12.68
N GLU A 321 13.58 -1.12 13.03
CA GLU A 321 12.48 -1.45 12.13
C GLU A 321 11.59 -0.22 11.87
N LEU A 322 11.25 0.55 12.91
CA LEU A 322 10.52 1.82 12.76
C LEU A 322 11.28 2.78 11.82
N LEU A 323 12.59 2.94 12.00
CA LEU A 323 13.44 3.73 11.11
C LEU A 323 13.41 3.23 9.65
N ASN A 324 13.45 1.92 9.44
CA ASN A 324 13.40 1.32 8.11
C ASN A 324 12.05 1.56 7.43
N GLN A 325 10.94 1.40 8.17
CA GLN A 325 9.61 1.70 7.64
C GLN A 325 9.50 3.18 7.28
N LEU A 326 9.99 4.09 8.11
CA LEU A 326 10.00 5.55 7.87
C LEU A 326 10.85 5.98 6.66
N ASP A 327 11.93 5.28 6.34
CA ASP A 327 12.78 5.57 5.18
C ASP A 327 12.24 4.95 3.88
N GLY A 328 11.59 3.79 3.99
CA GLY A 328 11.06 3.00 2.87
C GLY A 328 9.86 3.64 2.14
N PHE A 329 9.37 4.79 2.60
CA PHE A 329 8.17 5.46 2.07
C PHE A 329 8.29 6.07 0.67
N ASP A 330 9.46 6.02 0.01
CA ASP A 330 9.64 6.71 -1.28
C ASP A 330 8.80 6.16 -2.46
N SER A 331 8.02 5.09 -2.23
CA SER A 331 7.08 4.54 -3.23
C SER A 331 5.69 4.15 -2.72
N ARG A 332 5.35 4.39 -1.44
CA ARG A 332 4.32 3.62 -0.70
C ARG A 332 3.06 4.38 -0.22
N GLY A 333 2.82 5.61 -0.66
CA GLY A 333 1.50 6.28 -0.49
C GLY A 333 1.47 7.47 0.47
N ASP A 334 0.29 8.09 0.59
CA ASP A 334 0.04 9.34 1.33
C ASP A 334 -0.11 9.11 2.85
N VAL A 335 0.93 8.54 3.46
CA VAL A 335 1.01 8.34 4.91
C VAL A 335 1.90 9.43 5.51
N LYS A 336 1.36 10.16 6.50
CA LYS A 336 2.10 11.19 7.25
C LYS A 336 2.40 10.70 8.65
N VAL A 337 3.61 10.96 9.13
CA VAL A 337 4.03 10.55 10.48
C VAL A 337 4.24 11.75 11.37
N VAL A 338 3.57 11.79 12.51
CA VAL A 338 3.73 12.82 13.53
C VAL A 338 4.24 12.15 14.80
N MET A 339 5.37 12.61 15.32
CA MET A 339 5.96 12.07 16.54
C MET A 339 5.97 13.14 17.63
N ALA A 340 5.65 12.77 18.86
CA ALA A 340 5.78 13.67 20.01
C ALA A 340 6.81 13.14 21.01
N THR A 341 7.68 14.03 21.49
CA THR A 341 8.67 13.71 22.53
C THR A 341 8.80 14.85 23.53
N ASN A 342 9.18 14.52 24.77
CA ASN A 342 9.57 15.52 25.75
C ASN A 342 11.09 15.78 25.75
N ARG A 343 11.90 14.87 25.20
CA ARG A 343 13.37 14.89 25.32
C ARG A 343 14.06 14.55 24.01
N ILE A 344 14.13 15.53 23.10
CA ILE A 344 14.78 15.35 21.79
C ILE A 344 16.27 14.96 21.88
N GLU A 345 16.97 15.43 22.92
CA GLU A 345 18.40 15.14 23.15
C GLU A 345 18.69 13.65 23.41
N THR A 346 17.71 12.92 23.95
CA THR A 346 17.82 11.48 24.23
C THR A 346 17.52 10.61 23.01
N LEU A 347 16.95 11.18 21.95
CA LEU A 347 16.59 10.44 20.74
C LEU A 347 17.82 10.11 19.89
N ASP A 348 17.77 8.97 19.22
CA ASP A 348 18.78 8.58 18.22
C ASP A 348 18.87 9.63 17.11
N PRO A 349 20.07 10.18 16.80
CA PRO A 349 20.25 11.11 15.70
C PRO A 349 19.85 10.54 14.33
N ALA A 350 19.76 9.22 14.19
CA ALA A 350 19.25 8.56 12.98
C ALA A 350 17.78 8.89 12.69
N LEU A 351 16.95 9.10 13.73
CA LEU A 351 15.56 9.56 13.60
C LEU A 351 15.49 11.04 13.16
N ILE A 352 16.44 11.84 13.63
CA ILE A 352 16.48 13.31 13.49
C ILE A 352 17.09 13.74 12.15
N ARG A 353 17.66 12.82 11.36
CA ARG A 353 18.38 13.16 10.13
C ARG A 353 17.48 13.94 9.14
N PRO A 354 17.90 15.16 8.70
CA PRO A 354 17.14 15.96 7.74
C PRO A 354 16.97 15.20 6.42
N GLY A 355 15.74 15.18 5.91
CA GLY A 355 15.30 14.37 4.77
C GLY A 355 14.26 13.30 5.14
N LYS A 356 14.16 12.94 6.43
CA LYS A 356 13.13 12.03 6.96
C LYS A 356 12.01 12.75 7.70
N ILE A 357 12.36 13.76 8.50
CA ILE A 357 11.45 14.50 9.38
C ILE A 357 11.84 15.98 9.38
N LEU A 358 10.86 16.89 9.31
CA LEU A 358 11.06 18.30 9.62
C LEU A 358 11.14 18.49 11.14
N LEU A 359 12.22 19.12 11.60
CA LEU A 359 12.46 19.48 12.99
C LEU A 359 11.94 20.88 13.24
N HIS A 360 11.02 21.06 14.19
CA HIS A 360 10.53 22.38 14.56
C HIS A 360 11.00 22.80 15.95
N ASN A 361 11.68 23.95 16.03
CA ASN A 361 12.24 24.51 17.25
C ASN A 361 11.16 25.11 18.17
N SER A 362 11.22 24.69 19.43
CA SER A 362 10.81 25.42 20.64
C SER A 362 9.40 26.03 20.70
N CYS A 363 8.56 25.42 21.57
CA CYS A 363 7.45 26.09 22.29
C CYS A 363 7.89 27.26 23.20
N TYR A 364 9.07 27.85 22.99
CA TYR A 364 9.61 28.96 23.77
C TYR A 364 10.52 29.80 22.87
N ASP A 365 9.98 30.92 22.40
CA ASP A 365 10.74 32.18 22.37
C ASP A 365 9.92 33.20 23.17
N GLY A 366 10.61 33.90 24.06
CA GLY A 366 10.03 34.42 25.29
C GLY A 366 8.98 35.52 25.13
N GLN A 367 7.86 35.34 25.83
CA GLN A 367 7.24 36.43 26.56
C GLN A 367 6.98 35.99 28.01
N SER A 368 7.48 36.82 28.91
CA SER A 368 7.28 36.79 30.35
C SER A 368 5.83 36.45 30.73
N LEU A 369 5.63 35.25 31.29
CA LEU A 369 4.49 34.94 32.13
C LEU A 369 4.62 35.74 33.44
N GLY A 370 4.16 36.99 33.37
CA GLY A 370 3.66 37.69 34.54
C GLY A 370 2.42 36.95 35.01
N ALA A 371 2.43 36.55 36.28
CA ALA A 371 1.29 36.03 36.98
C ALA A 371 0.05 36.90 36.77
N LEU A 372 -1.09 36.26 36.48
CA LEU A 372 -2.41 36.61 37.01
C LEU A 372 -3.27 35.34 37.07
#